data_AF-A0A928V4R6-F1
#
_entry.id   AF-A0A928V4R6-F1
#
_cell.length_a   1.000
_cell.length_b   1.000
_cell.length_c   1.000
_cell.angle_alpha   90.00
_cell.angle_beta   90.00
_cell.angle_gamma   90.00
#
_symmetry.space_group_name_H-M   'P 1'
#
loop_
_entity.id
_entity.type
_entity.pdbx_description
1 polymer ?
#
loop_
_entity_poly.entity_id
_entity_poly.type
_entity_poly.pdbx_seq_one_letter_code
_entity_poly.pdbx_strand_id
1 'polypeptide(L)'
;MMTDTLTVTATIKAPSAQVWQAFNDPQAIQQWNQASPDWHCPASENDLRIGGRFKHTMAARDGSFSFDFSGIYTRVDTEKHLAYSMDDGRTAVVHFIQTTPDTTRIVTEFQAENEHSLEEQQQGWQAILDSFKNYVEHSGEQKTDAHLNRNDIKNFITKFNEGFARNDLNFLVDQITDNMVWKMPGSPDTIGKAGFRNMMADMENHEPATLLINSILVDGNQAVADGTMTTRKDGKEETWAFCDIYTLSHQGGLKISAMHCYVVQVNTPQ
;
A
#
# COMPACT_ATOMS: atom_id res chain seq x y z
N MET A 1 -26.66 -14.75 32.26
CA MET A 1 -27.45 -13.51 32.16
C MET A 1 -27.45 -13.12 30.68
N MET A 2 -28.57 -12.65 30.14
CA MET A 2 -28.60 -12.14 28.75
C MET A 2 -27.76 -10.87 28.72
N THR A 3 -26.68 -10.87 27.93
CA THR A 3 -25.90 -9.67 27.64
C THR A 3 -26.69 -8.81 26.66
N ASP A 4 -26.81 -7.51 26.94
CA ASP A 4 -27.48 -6.58 26.02
C ASP A 4 -26.72 -6.53 24.69
N THR A 5 -27.45 -6.53 23.58
CA THR A 5 -26.88 -6.38 22.24
C THR A 5 -27.07 -4.95 21.77
N LEU A 6 -25.99 -4.29 21.40
CA LEU A 6 -25.99 -2.95 20.82
C LEU A 6 -25.81 -3.03 19.31
N THR A 7 -26.32 -2.01 18.60
CA THR A 7 -26.23 -1.93 17.15
C THR A 7 -25.72 -0.56 16.73
N VAL A 8 -24.76 -0.55 15.80
CA VAL A 8 -24.25 0.64 15.11
C VAL A 8 -24.36 0.44 13.61
N THR A 9 -24.54 1.53 12.86
CA THR A 9 -24.80 1.46 11.42
C THR A 9 -24.13 2.60 10.67
N ALA A 10 -23.70 2.33 9.44
CA ALA A 10 -23.17 3.35 8.54
C ALA A 10 -23.49 3.00 7.09
N THR A 11 -23.83 4.02 6.30
CA THR A 11 -23.98 3.89 4.85
C THR A 11 -22.73 4.47 4.19
N ILE A 12 -22.02 3.65 3.43
CA ILE A 12 -20.73 3.97 2.81
C ILE A 12 -20.92 4.02 1.30
N LYS A 13 -20.52 5.14 0.68
CA LYS A 13 -20.54 5.37 -0.77
C LYS A 13 -19.37 4.64 -1.46
N ALA A 14 -19.36 3.31 -1.34
CA ALA A 14 -18.46 2.45 -2.09
C ALA A 14 -19.10 1.07 -2.37
N PRO A 15 -18.69 0.38 -3.45
CA PRO A 15 -19.08 -1.01 -3.71
C PRO A 15 -18.65 -1.95 -2.58
N SER A 16 -19.40 -3.05 -2.39
CA SER A 16 -19.17 -4.03 -1.31
C SER A 16 -17.74 -4.57 -1.30
N ALA A 17 -17.17 -4.86 -2.46
CA ALA A 17 -15.81 -5.36 -2.61
C ALA A 17 -14.76 -4.41 -2.02
N GLN A 18 -14.89 -3.11 -2.28
CA GLN A 18 -13.97 -2.10 -1.73
C GLN A 18 -14.14 -1.97 -0.22
N VAL A 19 -15.38 -1.94 0.26
CA VAL A 19 -15.70 -1.86 1.69
C VAL A 19 -15.13 -3.09 2.41
N TRP A 20 -15.37 -4.28 1.87
CA TRP A 20 -14.88 -5.54 2.42
C TRP A 20 -13.36 -5.59 2.47
N GLN A 21 -12.68 -5.19 1.40
CA GLN A 21 -11.22 -5.16 1.36
C GLN A 21 -10.67 -4.21 2.43
N ALA A 22 -11.17 -2.98 2.50
CA ALA A 22 -10.72 -1.99 3.49
C ALA A 22 -11.01 -2.40 4.93
N PHE A 23 -12.13 -3.09 5.17
CA PHE A 23 -12.51 -3.55 6.50
C PHE A 23 -11.58 -4.65 7.02
N ASN A 24 -11.01 -5.46 6.13
CA ASN A 24 -10.25 -6.65 6.51
C ASN A 24 -8.74 -6.55 6.24
N ASP A 25 -8.26 -5.59 5.45
CA ASP A 25 -6.83 -5.40 5.20
C ASP A 25 -6.12 -4.80 6.45
N PRO A 26 -5.09 -5.47 7.01
CA PRO A 26 -4.39 -4.97 8.20
C PRO A 26 -3.80 -3.57 8.03
N GLN A 27 -3.36 -3.19 6.83
CA GLN A 27 -2.80 -1.86 6.60
C GLN A 27 -3.90 -0.80 6.63
N ALA A 28 -5.06 -1.06 6.00
CA ALA A 28 -6.24 -0.22 6.09
C ALA A 28 -6.74 -0.09 7.54
N ILE A 29 -6.83 -1.20 8.29
CA ILE A 29 -7.26 -1.22 9.69
C ILE A 29 -6.40 -0.28 10.56
N GLN A 30 -5.09 -0.25 10.35
CA GLN A 30 -4.21 0.69 11.08
C GLN A 30 -4.53 2.17 10.82
N GLN A 31 -5.12 2.50 9.66
CA GLN A 31 -5.49 3.86 9.31
C GLN A 31 -6.85 4.28 9.91
N TRP A 32 -7.82 3.37 9.94
CA TRP A 32 -9.19 3.74 10.31
C TRP A 32 -9.61 3.33 11.71
N ASN A 33 -8.97 2.34 12.34
CA ASN A 33 -9.37 1.80 13.64
C ASN A 33 -8.96 2.74 14.79
N GLN A 34 -9.67 3.85 14.91
CA GLN A 34 -9.50 4.86 15.94
C GLN A 34 -10.87 5.45 16.30
N ALA A 35 -11.17 5.55 17.59
CA ALA A 35 -12.42 6.15 18.07
C ALA A 35 -12.36 7.69 18.10
N SER A 36 -11.16 8.28 18.18
CA SER A 36 -10.95 9.72 18.18
C SER A 36 -9.53 10.07 17.67
N PRO A 37 -9.23 11.36 17.40
CA PRO A 37 -7.89 11.80 17.00
C PRO A 37 -6.80 11.47 18.02
N ASP A 38 -7.15 11.33 19.29
CA ASP A 38 -6.21 11.03 20.38
C ASP A 38 -5.83 9.53 20.43
N TRP A 39 -6.47 8.70 19.61
CA TRP A 39 -6.22 7.27 19.52
C TRP A 39 -5.64 6.87 18.17
N HIS A 40 -4.95 5.74 18.14
CA HIS A 40 -4.47 5.11 16.92
C HIS A 40 -4.38 3.59 17.05
N CYS A 41 -4.19 2.92 15.90
CA CYS A 41 -3.97 1.48 15.79
C CYS A 41 -2.53 1.21 15.35
N PRO A 42 -1.55 1.06 16.27
CA PRO A 42 -0.14 0.86 15.92
C PRO A 42 0.17 -0.48 15.25
N ALA A 43 -0.67 -1.51 15.46
CA ALA A 43 -0.46 -2.83 14.90
C ALA A 43 -1.79 -3.53 14.63
N SER A 44 -1.86 -4.25 13.52
CA SER A 44 -3.02 -5.05 13.14
C SER A 44 -2.56 -6.34 12.48
N GLU A 45 -3.14 -7.46 12.90
CA GLU A 45 -3.01 -8.78 12.31
C GLU A 45 -4.41 -9.31 12.01
N ASN A 46 -4.61 -9.92 10.84
CA ASN A 46 -5.91 -10.43 10.45
C ASN A 46 -5.81 -11.71 9.60
N ASP A 47 -6.14 -12.87 10.18
CA ASP A 47 -6.29 -14.16 9.48
C ASP A 47 -7.77 -14.38 9.13
N LEU A 48 -8.20 -13.81 8.00
CA LEU A 48 -9.60 -13.77 7.57
C LEU A 48 -10.10 -15.12 7.03
N ARG A 49 -10.36 -16.06 7.92
CA ARG A 49 -10.99 -17.36 7.63
C ARG A 49 -11.73 -17.86 8.86
N ILE A 50 -12.66 -18.80 8.68
CA ILE A 50 -13.33 -19.46 9.82
C ILE A 50 -12.27 -20.13 10.70
N GLY A 51 -12.30 -19.84 12.00
CA GLY A 51 -11.30 -20.27 12.99
C GLY A 51 -9.98 -19.48 12.97
N GLY A 52 -9.81 -18.54 12.04
CA GLY A 52 -8.70 -17.60 12.01
C GLY A 52 -8.85 -16.53 13.08
N ARG A 53 -7.72 -15.97 13.51
CA ARG A 53 -7.64 -14.95 14.57
C ARG A 53 -7.38 -13.57 14.00
N PHE A 54 -7.93 -12.56 14.65
CA PHE A 54 -7.54 -11.16 14.44
C PHE A 54 -7.02 -10.57 15.75
N LYS A 55 -6.16 -9.56 15.60
CA LYS A 55 -5.63 -8.78 16.71
C LYS A 55 -5.37 -7.36 16.23
N HIS A 56 -5.99 -6.39 16.90
CA HIS A 56 -5.81 -4.97 16.63
C HIS A 56 -5.39 -4.29 17.92
N THR A 57 -4.16 -3.79 17.97
CA THR A 57 -3.68 -3.03 19.12
C THR A 57 -4.23 -1.62 19.00
N MET A 58 -4.95 -1.17 20.02
CA MET A 58 -5.50 0.18 20.12
C MET A 58 -4.75 0.92 21.23
N ALA A 59 -4.30 2.14 20.96
CA ALA A 59 -3.50 2.91 21.90
C ALA A 59 -3.86 4.40 21.89
N ALA A 60 -3.71 5.06 23.02
CA ALA A 60 -3.70 6.51 23.10
C ALA A 60 -2.36 7.03 22.54
N ARG A 61 -2.40 8.09 21.74
CA ARG A 61 -1.21 8.65 21.06
C ARG A 61 -0.19 9.25 22.03
N ASP A 62 -0.61 9.63 23.22
CA ASP A 62 0.27 10.09 24.30
C ASP A 62 1.01 8.94 25.02
N GLY A 63 0.71 7.69 24.66
CA GLY A 63 1.30 6.49 25.26
C GLY A 63 0.77 6.13 26.64
N SER A 64 -0.27 6.82 27.13
CA SER A 64 -0.82 6.60 28.47
C SER A 64 -1.55 5.25 28.61
N PHE A 65 -2.12 4.73 27.53
CA PHE A 65 -2.94 3.54 27.56
C PHE A 65 -2.86 2.76 26.23
N SER A 66 -2.91 1.43 26.32
CA SER A 66 -3.04 0.56 25.16
C SER A 66 -3.69 -0.77 25.56
N PHE A 67 -4.46 -1.34 24.64
CA PHE A 67 -5.07 -2.66 24.78
C PHE A 67 -5.19 -3.36 23.43
N ASP A 68 -5.37 -4.68 23.45
CA ASP A 68 -5.55 -5.48 22.25
C ASP A 68 -7.03 -5.87 22.08
N PHE A 69 -7.64 -5.43 20.98
CA PHE A 69 -8.92 -5.94 20.52
C PHE A 69 -8.69 -7.18 19.66
N SER A 70 -9.07 -8.35 20.15
CA SER A 70 -8.75 -9.62 19.49
C SER A 70 -9.86 -10.67 19.64
N GLY A 71 -9.85 -11.64 18.74
CA GLY A 71 -10.87 -12.68 18.71
C GLY A 71 -10.67 -13.70 17.60
N ILE A 72 -11.67 -14.57 17.43
CA ILE A 72 -11.72 -15.64 16.43
C ILE A 72 -12.94 -15.44 15.54
N TYR A 73 -12.75 -15.53 14.22
CA TYR A 73 -13.86 -15.55 13.28
C TYR A 73 -14.63 -16.87 13.36
N THR A 74 -15.92 -16.77 13.66
CA THR A 74 -16.85 -17.91 13.70
C THR A 74 -17.59 -18.08 12.39
N ARG A 75 -17.69 -17.02 11.58
CA ARG A 75 -18.28 -17.05 10.23
C ARG A 75 -17.66 -15.98 9.34
N VAL A 76 -17.34 -16.35 8.10
CA VAL A 76 -16.83 -15.44 7.07
C VAL A 76 -17.57 -15.74 5.77
N ASP A 77 -18.49 -14.86 5.39
CA ASP A 77 -19.08 -14.85 4.05
C ASP A 77 -18.61 -13.60 3.31
N THR A 78 -17.72 -13.80 2.35
CA THR A 78 -17.09 -12.71 1.59
C THR A 78 -18.09 -11.69 1.09
N GLU A 79 -17.81 -10.41 1.37
CA GLU A 79 -18.60 -9.22 1.00
C GLU A 79 -20.01 -9.15 1.61
N LYS A 80 -20.35 -10.02 2.57
CA LYS A 80 -21.71 -10.13 3.10
C LYS A 80 -21.78 -10.15 4.62
N HIS A 81 -20.91 -10.92 5.26
CA HIS A 81 -21.09 -11.24 6.67
C HIS A 81 -19.78 -11.63 7.35
N LEU A 82 -19.55 -11.07 8.55
CA LEU A 82 -18.56 -11.54 9.50
C LEU A 82 -19.24 -11.81 10.84
N ALA A 83 -18.87 -12.90 11.49
CA ALA A 83 -19.13 -13.07 12.92
C ALA A 83 -17.86 -13.53 13.61
N TYR A 84 -17.68 -13.07 14.84
CA TYR A 84 -16.54 -13.43 15.65
C TYR A 84 -16.87 -13.44 17.15
N SER A 85 -16.11 -14.25 17.88
CA SER A 85 -16.05 -14.22 19.34
C SER A 85 -14.80 -13.47 19.77
N MET A 86 -14.98 -12.48 20.64
CA MET A 86 -13.92 -11.73 21.29
C MET A 86 -13.27 -12.59 22.38
N ASP A 87 -12.02 -12.29 22.74
CA ASP A 87 -11.29 -13.06 23.76
C ASP A 87 -11.90 -12.96 25.18
N ASP A 88 -12.75 -11.97 25.44
CA ASP A 88 -13.53 -11.83 26.68
C ASP A 88 -14.85 -12.62 26.67
N GLY A 89 -15.12 -13.37 25.60
CA GLY A 89 -16.31 -14.22 25.46
C GLY A 89 -17.53 -13.54 24.83
N ARG A 90 -17.47 -12.23 24.59
CA ARG A 90 -18.52 -11.51 23.86
C ARG A 90 -18.52 -11.86 22.38
N THR A 91 -19.66 -11.67 21.71
CA THR A 91 -19.78 -11.91 20.27
C THR A 91 -20.17 -10.64 19.52
N ALA A 92 -19.71 -10.53 18.27
CA ALA A 92 -20.20 -9.53 17.35
C ALA A 92 -20.43 -10.09 15.94
N VAL A 93 -21.33 -9.43 15.23
CA VAL A 93 -21.73 -9.73 13.85
C VAL A 93 -21.68 -8.43 13.04
N VAL A 94 -21.13 -8.51 11.83
CA VAL A 94 -21.05 -7.41 10.89
C VAL A 94 -21.71 -7.83 9.58
N HIS A 95 -22.71 -7.08 9.15
CA HIS A 95 -23.41 -7.27 7.89
C HIS A 95 -22.98 -6.22 6.88
N PHE A 96 -22.63 -6.66 5.67
CA PHE A 96 -22.33 -5.81 4.53
C PHE A 96 -23.47 -5.94 3.52
N ILE A 97 -24.29 -4.89 3.40
CA ILE A 97 -25.51 -4.89 2.60
C ILE A 97 -25.30 -3.92 1.44
N GLN A 98 -24.97 -4.44 0.26
CA GLN A 98 -24.89 -3.60 -0.94
C GLN A 98 -26.29 -3.13 -1.33
N THR A 99 -26.56 -1.82 -1.22
CA THR A 99 -27.87 -1.22 -1.51
C THR A 99 -27.98 -0.75 -2.96
N THR A 100 -26.86 -0.36 -3.56
CA THR A 100 -26.71 0.02 -4.97
C THR A 100 -25.31 -0.42 -5.44
N PRO A 101 -24.99 -0.40 -6.75
CA PRO A 101 -23.66 -0.77 -7.23
C PRO A 101 -22.50 -0.01 -6.55
N ASP A 102 -22.75 1.22 -6.10
CA ASP A 102 -21.79 2.16 -5.53
C ASP A 102 -22.01 2.47 -4.03
N THR A 103 -22.96 1.81 -3.36
CA THR A 103 -23.27 2.07 -1.95
C THR A 103 -23.47 0.78 -1.17
N THR A 104 -22.83 0.70 0.00
CA THR A 104 -22.91 -0.43 0.94
C THR A 104 -23.27 0.06 2.33
N ARG A 105 -24.27 -0.56 2.96
CA ARG A 105 -24.61 -0.32 4.36
C ARG A 105 -23.95 -1.37 5.24
N ILE A 106 -23.22 -0.92 6.26
CA ILE A 106 -22.71 -1.76 7.34
C ILE A 106 -23.67 -1.70 8.53
N VAL A 107 -23.99 -2.87 9.08
CA VAL A 107 -24.68 -3.00 10.36
C VAL A 107 -23.83 -3.89 11.26
N THR A 108 -23.41 -3.37 12.40
CA THR A 108 -22.62 -4.12 13.39
C THR A 108 -23.45 -4.30 14.65
N GLU A 109 -23.63 -5.55 15.05
CA GLU A 109 -24.29 -5.95 16.29
C GLU A 109 -23.25 -6.56 17.22
N PHE A 110 -23.19 -6.12 18.47
CA PHE A 110 -22.21 -6.63 19.42
C PHE A 110 -22.79 -6.73 20.83
N GLN A 111 -22.33 -7.73 21.58
CA GLN A 111 -22.68 -7.87 22.99
C GLN A 111 -21.96 -6.79 23.80
N ALA A 112 -22.71 -6.07 24.63
CA ALA A 112 -22.18 -5.09 25.55
C ALA A 112 -21.37 -5.77 26.67
N GLU A 113 -20.38 -5.04 27.19
CA GLU A 113 -19.70 -5.37 28.43
C GLU A 113 -20.36 -4.68 29.63
N ASN A 114 -19.89 -4.97 30.86
CA ASN A 114 -20.55 -4.58 32.11
C ASN A 114 -19.83 -3.46 32.91
N GLU A 115 -18.70 -2.98 32.43
CA GLU A 115 -17.84 -1.95 33.01
C GLU A 115 -18.23 -0.54 32.56
N HIS A 116 -18.59 -0.33 31.29
CA HIS A 116 -19.02 0.99 30.78
C HIS A 116 -20.52 1.03 30.48
N SER A 117 -21.08 2.24 30.44
CA SER A 117 -22.50 2.40 30.10
C SER A 117 -22.77 1.97 28.65
N LEU A 118 -24.00 1.51 28.37
CA LEU A 118 -24.42 1.13 27.03
C LEU A 118 -24.25 2.28 26.01
N GLU A 119 -24.47 3.52 26.46
CA GLU A 119 -24.32 4.72 25.63
C GLU A 119 -22.86 4.97 25.27
N GLU A 120 -21.92 4.90 26.23
CA GLU A 120 -20.48 5.06 25.96
C GLU A 120 -19.97 3.99 25.00
N GLN A 121 -20.39 2.73 25.19
CA GLN A 121 -20.03 1.64 24.30
C GLN A 121 -20.58 1.88 22.89
N GLN A 122 -21.87 2.23 22.75
CA GLN A 122 -22.48 2.49 21.45
C GLN A 122 -21.80 3.66 20.73
N GLN A 123 -21.49 4.75 21.45
CA GLN A 123 -20.80 5.91 20.90
C GLN A 123 -19.37 5.56 20.46
N GLY A 124 -18.61 4.79 21.26
CA GLY A 124 -17.26 4.37 20.91
C GLY A 124 -17.23 3.52 19.64
N TRP A 125 -18.13 2.53 19.53
CA TRP A 125 -18.26 1.70 18.33
C TRP A 125 -18.74 2.48 17.11
N GLN A 126 -19.68 3.41 17.30
CA GLN A 126 -20.15 4.27 16.22
C GLN A 126 -19.03 5.18 15.72
N ALA A 127 -18.22 5.74 16.61
CA ALA A 127 -17.09 6.60 16.23
C ALA A 127 -16.03 5.84 15.41
N ILE A 128 -15.73 4.58 15.77
CA ILE A 128 -14.85 3.70 14.98
C ILE A 128 -15.46 3.43 13.60
N LEU A 129 -16.76 3.12 13.53
CA LEU A 129 -17.46 2.88 12.27
C LEU A 129 -17.53 4.12 11.38
N ASP A 130 -17.68 5.31 11.98
CA ASP A 130 -17.66 6.59 11.27
C ASP A 130 -16.25 6.92 10.75
N SER A 131 -15.19 6.61 11.52
CA SER A 131 -13.80 6.68 11.06
C SER A 131 -13.57 5.76 9.86
N PHE A 132 -14.08 4.52 9.92
CA PHE A 132 -14.03 3.59 8.78
C PHE A 132 -14.78 4.11 7.55
N LYS A 133 -16.00 4.62 7.72
CA LYS A 133 -16.77 5.26 6.62
C LYS A 133 -15.96 6.39 5.99
N ASN A 134 -15.42 7.29 6.80
CA ASN A 134 -14.61 8.41 6.34
C ASN A 134 -13.37 7.90 5.59
N TYR A 135 -12.68 6.90 6.14
CA TYR A 135 -11.54 6.27 5.47
C TYR A 135 -11.94 5.76 4.09
N VAL A 136 -13.01 4.96 3.95
CA VAL A 136 -13.37 4.37 2.65
C VAL A 136 -13.81 5.42 1.63
N GLU A 137 -14.63 6.40 2.03
CA GLU A 137 -15.16 7.43 1.13
C GLU A 137 -14.05 8.40 0.68
N HIS A 138 -13.12 8.74 1.58
CA HIS A 138 -12.01 9.63 1.29
C HIS A 138 -10.74 8.90 0.83
N SER A 139 -10.71 7.56 0.88
CA SER A 139 -9.72 6.75 0.15
C SER A 139 -9.83 6.98 -1.36
N GLY A 140 -10.98 7.48 -1.83
CA GLY A 140 -11.21 7.97 -3.19
C GLY A 140 -10.85 9.45 -3.40
N GLU A 141 -11.01 10.31 -2.40
CA GLU A 141 -10.71 11.76 -2.49
C GLU A 141 -9.24 12.09 -2.20
N GLN A 142 -8.51 11.18 -1.54
CA GLN A 142 -7.05 11.13 -1.59
C GLN A 142 -6.52 10.65 -2.95
N LYS A 143 -7.38 10.25 -3.92
CA LYS A 143 -6.96 9.95 -5.30
C LYS A 143 -6.91 11.18 -6.21
N THR A 144 -7.29 12.37 -5.74
CA THR A 144 -7.11 13.62 -6.50
C THR A 144 -5.81 14.38 -6.19
N ASP A 145 -5.04 13.90 -5.22
CA ASP A 145 -3.61 14.19 -5.09
C ASP A 145 -2.89 12.84 -5.02
N ALA A 146 -2.44 12.33 -6.17
CA ALA A 146 -1.82 11.02 -6.29
C ALA A 146 -0.49 10.93 -5.52
N HIS A 147 -0.53 10.74 -4.21
CA HIS A 147 0.47 9.90 -3.56
C HIS A 147 0.06 8.46 -3.83
N LEU A 148 0.65 7.87 -4.87
CA LEU A 148 0.80 6.42 -4.89
C LEU A 148 1.33 5.99 -3.53
N ASN A 149 0.76 4.94 -2.94
CA ASN A 149 1.31 4.45 -1.71
C ASN A 149 2.81 4.10 -1.97
N ARG A 150 3.65 4.31 -0.96
CA ARG A 150 5.11 4.12 -1.08
C ARG A 150 5.47 2.75 -1.67
N ASN A 151 4.64 1.72 -1.47
CA ASN A 151 4.87 0.38 -1.99
C ASN A 151 4.60 0.29 -3.51
N ASP A 152 3.62 1.00 -4.05
CA ASP A 152 3.36 1.06 -5.49
C ASP A 152 4.49 1.77 -6.23
N ILE A 153 5.02 2.86 -5.67
CA ILE A 153 6.21 3.53 -6.23
C ILE A 153 7.41 2.59 -6.18
N LYS A 154 7.65 1.92 -5.05
CA LYS A 154 8.73 0.93 -4.94
C LYS A 154 8.58 -0.18 -5.97
N ASN A 155 7.39 -0.76 -6.12
CA ASN A 155 7.10 -1.78 -7.11
C ASN A 155 7.30 -1.29 -8.54
N PHE A 156 6.89 -0.05 -8.84
CA PHE A 156 7.10 0.58 -10.13
C PHE A 156 8.60 0.77 -10.44
N ILE A 157 9.38 1.31 -9.49
CA ILE A 157 10.82 1.49 -9.64
C ILE A 157 11.56 0.15 -9.76
N THR A 158 11.15 -0.88 -9.01
CA THR A 158 11.67 -2.25 -9.16
C THR A 158 11.45 -2.76 -10.58
N LYS A 159 10.21 -2.70 -11.08
CA LYS A 159 9.87 -3.17 -12.44
C LYS A 159 10.61 -2.36 -13.51
N PHE A 160 10.77 -1.06 -13.33
CA PHE A 160 11.52 -0.21 -14.25
C PHE A 160 12.99 -0.64 -14.34
N ASN A 161 13.65 -0.88 -13.20
CA ASN A 161 15.02 -1.39 -13.16
C ASN A 161 15.14 -2.81 -13.73
N GLU A 162 14.18 -3.70 -13.44
CA GLU A 162 14.12 -5.02 -14.09
C GLU A 162 13.98 -4.90 -15.62
N GLY A 163 13.30 -3.87 -16.11
CA GLY A 163 13.19 -3.55 -17.54
C GLY A 163 14.56 -3.30 -18.18
N PHE A 164 15.45 -2.57 -17.50
CA PHE A 164 16.84 -2.40 -17.95
C PHE A 164 17.59 -3.72 -17.95
N ALA A 165 17.47 -4.51 -16.87
CA ALA A 165 18.13 -5.80 -16.77
C ALA A 165 17.71 -6.78 -17.89
N ARG A 166 16.45 -6.70 -18.34
CA ARG A 166 15.91 -7.52 -19.43
C ARG A 166 16.10 -6.92 -20.83
N ASN A 167 16.65 -5.71 -20.93
CA ASN A 167 16.72 -4.93 -22.16
C ASN A 167 15.34 -4.75 -22.85
N ASP A 168 14.28 -4.54 -22.07
CA ASP A 168 12.91 -4.37 -22.60
C ASP A 168 12.64 -2.91 -22.97
N LEU A 169 13.18 -2.48 -24.11
CA LEU A 169 13.09 -1.11 -24.59
C LEU A 169 11.64 -0.62 -24.76
N ASN A 170 10.73 -1.48 -25.19
CA ASN A 170 9.34 -1.10 -25.40
C ASN A 170 8.64 -0.82 -24.08
N PHE A 171 8.84 -1.68 -23.09
CA PHE A 171 8.35 -1.45 -21.73
C PHE A 171 8.93 -0.16 -21.13
N LEU A 172 10.26 0.00 -21.16
CA LEU A 172 10.94 1.16 -20.58
C LEU A 172 10.43 2.48 -21.17
N VAL A 173 10.27 2.55 -22.49
CA VAL A 173 9.77 3.76 -23.15
C VAL A 173 8.30 4.05 -22.81
N ASP A 174 7.50 3.04 -22.51
CA ASP A 174 6.14 3.26 -22.04
C ASP A 174 6.08 3.83 -20.61
N GLN A 175 7.06 3.52 -19.77
CA GLN A 175 7.12 3.99 -18.38
C GLN A 175 7.63 5.43 -18.21
N ILE A 176 8.07 6.11 -19.27
CA ILE A 176 8.59 7.49 -19.21
C ILE A 176 7.62 8.49 -19.86
N THR A 177 7.68 9.76 -19.44
CA THR A 177 6.94 10.85 -20.10
C THR A 177 7.53 11.18 -21.47
N ASP A 178 6.74 11.81 -22.34
CA ASP A 178 7.20 12.18 -23.69
C ASP A 178 8.38 13.16 -23.66
N ASN A 179 8.43 14.00 -22.63
CA ASN A 179 9.44 15.04 -22.39
C ASN A 179 10.45 14.66 -21.28
N MET A 180 10.61 13.38 -20.99
CA MET A 180 11.49 12.91 -19.91
C MET A 180 12.94 13.40 -20.08
N VAL A 181 13.62 13.71 -18.98
CA VAL A 181 15.04 14.14 -18.99
C VAL A 181 15.90 13.15 -18.23
N TRP A 182 16.87 12.54 -18.89
CA TRP A 182 17.87 11.69 -18.26
C TRP A 182 19.24 12.36 -18.26
N LYS A 183 19.84 12.48 -17.08
CA LYS A 183 21.19 12.98 -16.90
C LYS A 183 22.10 11.94 -16.28
N MET A 184 23.32 11.90 -16.79
CA MET A 184 24.42 11.12 -16.25
C MET A 184 25.67 12.01 -16.26
N PRO A 185 26.39 12.14 -15.13
CA PRO A 185 27.61 12.94 -15.09
C PRO A 185 28.62 12.49 -16.16
N GLY A 186 29.13 13.45 -16.94
CA GLY A 186 30.09 13.17 -18.01
C GLY A 186 29.47 12.86 -19.38
N SER A 187 28.15 12.83 -19.49
CA SER A 187 27.43 12.59 -20.75
C SER A 187 26.48 13.76 -21.09
N PRO A 188 26.15 13.97 -22.38
CA PRO A 188 25.07 14.88 -22.76
C PRO A 188 23.72 14.43 -22.20
N ASP A 189 22.86 15.40 -21.87
CA ASP A 189 21.49 15.13 -21.42
C ASP A 189 20.70 14.39 -22.51
N THR A 190 19.97 13.35 -22.11
CA THR A 190 19.07 12.59 -22.96
C THR A 190 17.65 13.12 -22.79
N ILE A 191 17.03 13.58 -23.89
CA ILE A 191 15.75 14.29 -23.87
C ILE A 191 14.67 13.51 -24.63
N GLY A 192 13.55 13.29 -23.95
CA GLY A 192 12.35 12.66 -24.46
C GLY A 192 12.52 11.20 -24.88
N LYS A 193 11.42 10.60 -25.33
CA LYS A 193 11.40 9.19 -25.74
C LYS A 193 12.36 8.87 -26.88
N ALA A 194 12.53 9.80 -27.83
CA ALA A 194 13.44 9.61 -28.96
C ALA A 194 14.91 9.56 -28.51
N GLY A 195 15.33 10.50 -27.65
CA GLY A 195 16.67 10.49 -27.07
C GLY A 195 16.91 9.22 -26.25
N PHE A 196 15.93 8.83 -25.43
CA PHE A 196 16.00 7.61 -24.62
C PHE A 196 16.23 6.36 -25.49
N ARG A 197 15.50 6.22 -26.60
CA ARG A 197 15.68 5.10 -27.54
C ARG A 197 17.08 5.05 -28.13
N ASN A 198 17.63 6.20 -28.53
CA ASN A 198 18.98 6.26 -29.09
C ASN A 198 20.03 5.84 -28.05
N MET A 199 19.90 6.35 -26.82
CA MET A 199 20.80 5.97 -25.72
C MET A 199 20.75 4.46 -25.42
N MET A 200 19.54 3.88 -25.38
CA MET A 200 19.38 2.44 -25.13
C MET A 200 19.94 1.58 -26.27
N ALA A 201 19.84 2.03 -27.53
CA ALA A 201 20.42 1.34 -28.68
C ALA A 201 21.96 1.28 -28.60
N ASP A 202 22.61 2.32 -28.07
CA ASP A 202 24.06 2.31 -27.84
C ASP A 202 24.46 1.34 -26.72
N MET A 203 23.54 1.08 -25.78
CA MET A 203 23.69 0.12 -24.68
C MET A 203 23.30 -1.33 -25.08
N GLU A 204 22.86 -1.59 -26.31
CA GLU A 204 22.12 -2.82 -26.70
C GLU A 204 23.00 -4.07 -26.95
N ASN A 205 24.27 -4.09 -26.51
CA ASN A 205 25.23 -5.16 -26.81
C ASN A 205 25.62 -6.04 -25.59
N HIS A 206 24.67 -6.32 -24.71
CA HIS A 206 24.92 -7.10 -23.49
C HIS A 206 23.83 -8.16 -23.30
N GLU A 207 24.19 -9.33 -22.77
CA GLU A 207 23.20 -10.31 -22.30
C GLU A 207 22.34 -9.69 -21.19
N PRO A 208 21.10 -10.20 -20.97
CA PRO A 208 20.28 -9.79 -19.83
C PRO A 208 21.10 -9.79 -18.54
N ALA A 209 21.06 -8.66 -17.83
CA ALA A 209 21.88 -8.45 -16.67
C ALA A 209 21.29 -9.14 -15.44
N THR A 210 22.15 -9.58 -14.53
CA THR A 210 21.73 -9.89 -13.17
C THR A 210 21.61 -8.59 -12.39
N LEU A 211 20.41 -8.29 -11.90
CA LEU A 211 20.11 -7.09 -11.12
C LEU A 211 19.91 -7.46 -9.65
N LEU A 212 20.62 -6.76 -8.76
CA LEU A 212 20.37 -6.75 -7.33
C LEU A 212 20.06 -5.32 -6.91
N ILE A 213 18.83 -5.08 -6.45
CA ILE A 213 18.45 -3.82 -5.82
C ILE A 213 18.67 -3.97 -4.32
N ASN A 214 19.51 -3.13 -3.71
CA ASN A 214 19.77 -3.15 -2.28
C ASN A 214 18.69 -2.38 -1.53
N SER A 215 18.34 -1.19 -2.02
CA SER A 215 17.34 -0.35 -1.38
C SER A 215 16.53 0.47 -2.39
N ILE A 216 15.30 0.78 -2.00
CA ILE A 216 14.47 1.79 -2.67
C ILE A 216 13.92 2.72 -1.60
N LEU A 217 14.23 4.01 -1.74
CA LEU A 217 13.72 5.10 -0.91
C LEU A 217 12.72 5.93 -1.71
N VAL A 218 11.65 6.37 -1.06
CA VAL A 218 10.58 7.16 -1.69
C VAL A 218 10.20 8.31 -0.78
N ASP A 219 10.26 9.52 -1.35
CA ASP A 219 9.89 10.77 -0.71
C ASP A 219 9.14 11.66 -1.70
N GLY A 220 7.85 11.89 -1.44
CA GLY A 220 6.97 12.61 -2.35
C GLY A 220 6.95 12.01 -3.77
N ASN A 221 7.25 12.84 -4.76
CA ASN A 221 7.35 12.46 -6.17
C ASN A 221 8.76 12.00 -6.58
N GLN A 222 9.66 11.78 -5.63
CA GLN A 222 11.00 11.28 -5.89
C GLN A 222 11.18 9.87 -5.36
N ALA A 223 11.98 9.09 -6.09
CA ALA A 223 12.44 7.78 -5.63
C ALA A 223 13.94 7.65 -5.89
N VAL A 224 14.62 6.89 -5.04
CA VAL A 224 16.03 6.53 -5.22
C VAL A 224 16.13 5.01 -5.18
N ALA A 225 16.84 4.42 -6.13
CA ALA A 225 17.21 3.01 -6.09
C ALA A 225 18.73 2.88 -6.16
N ASP A 226 19.30 2.04 -5.30
CA ASP A 226 20.71 1.65 -5.38
C ASP A 226 20.84 0.13 -5.48
N GLY A 227 21.93 -0.30 -6.11
CA GLY A 227 22.14 -1.71 -6.36
C GLY A 227 23.36 -2.01 -7.18
N THR A 228 23.40 -3.24 -7.68
CA THR A 228 24.39 -3.70 -8.64
C THR A 228 23.72 -4.34 -9.86
N MET A 229 24.32 -4.12 -11.02
CA MET A 229 23.93 -4.76 -12.27
C MET A 229 25.16 -5.44 -12.85
N THR A 230 25.07 -6.75 -13.08
CA THR A 230 26.15 -7.53 -13.70
C THR A 230 25.74 -7.90 -15.10
N THR A 231 26.46 -7.38 -16.09
CA THR A 231 26.28 -7.68 -17.50
C THR A 231 27.34 -8.65 -17.96
N ARG A 232 27.04 -9.41 -19.01
CA ARG A 232 28.04 -10.22 -19.72
C ARG A 232 28.18 -9.71 -21.15
N LYS A 233 29.43 -9.46 -21.55
CA LYS A 233 29.81 -9.04 -22.90
C LYS A 233 31.03 -9.83 -23.35
N ASP A 234 30.93 -10.46 -24.52
CA ASP A 234 32.03 -11.26 -25.11
C ASP A 234 32.64 -12.29 -24.13
N GLY A 235 31.80 -12.89 -23.28
CA GLY A 235 32.22 -13.89 -22.27
C GLY A 235 32.87 -13.32 -21.01
N LYS A 236 32.96 -11.99 -20.86
CA LYS A 236 33.42 -11.31 -19.64
C LYS A 236 32.25 -10.75 -18.86
N GLU A 237 32.28 -10.93 -17.55
CA GLU A 237 31.34 -10.30 -16.64
C GLU A 237 31.86 -8.94 -16.20
N GLU A 238 30.98 -7.95 -16.22
CA GLU A 238 31.24 -6.63 -15.70
C GLU A 238 30.13 -6.27 -14.71
N THR A 239 30.51 -5.95 -13.48
CA THR A 239 29.58 -5.50 -12.45
C THR A 239 29.65 -3.99 -12.32
N TRP A 240 28.49 -3.37 -12.26
CA TRP A 240 28.32 -1.93 -12.10
C TRP A 240 27.47 -1.67 -10.86
N ALA A 241 27.96 -0.84 -9.95
CA ALA A 241 27.15 -0.28 -8.88
C ALA A 241 26.42 0.94 -9.42
N PHE A 242 25.14 1.08 -9.06
CA PHE A 242 24.33 2.21 -9.47
C PHE A 242 23.65 2.87 -8.28
N CYS A 243 23.37 4.17 -8.43
CA CYS A 243 22.46 4.93 -7.60
C CYS A 243 21.68 5.85 -8.54
N ASP A 244 20.38 5.60 -8.68
CA ASP A 244 19.51 6.28 -9.61
C ASP A 244 18.44 7.06 -8.85
N ILE A 245 18.32 8.34 -9.19
CA ILE A 245 17.33 9.25 -8.62
C ILE A 245 16.26 9.51 -9.68
N TYR A 246 15.02 9.16 -9.39
CA TYR A 246 13.87 9.32 -10.27
C TYR A 246 12.97 10.46 -9.81
N THR A 247 12.52 11.27 -10.75
CA THR A 247 11.38 12.17 -10.57
C THR A 247 10.17 11.60 -11.28
N LEU A 248 9.05 11.53 -10.57
CA LEU A 248 7.81 10.90 -11.02
C LEU A 248 6.82 11.97 -11.50
N SER A 249 6.03 11.59 -12.49
CA SER A 249 4.87 12.34 -13.01
C SER A 249 3.65 11.44 -12.94
N HIS A 250 2.49 12.08 -12.73
CA HIS A 250 1.19 11.42 -12.65
C HIS A 250 0.32 11.74 -13.87
N GLN A 251 0.81 12.56 -14.80
CA GLN A 251 0.08 12.90 -16.02
C GLN A 251 -0.01 11.68 -16.94
N GLY A 252 -1.22 11.15 -17.12
CA GLY A 252 -1.45 9.95 -17.94
C GLY A 252 -1.03 8.64 -17.26
N GLY A 253 -0.98 8.62 -15.92
CA GLY A 253 -0.52 7.49 -15.11
C GLY A 253 0.85 7.76 -14.46
N LEU A 254 1.29 6.83 -13.60
CA LEU A 254 2.62 6.89 -12.99
C LEU A 254 3.69 6.68 -14.06
N LYS A 255 4.51 7.72 -14.28
CA LYS A 255 5.63 7.70 -15.23
C LYS A 255 6.85 8.41 -14.66
N ILE A 256 8.01 8.15 -15.24
CA ILE A 256 9.25 8.87 -14.92
C ILE A 256 9.37 10.08 -15.83
N SER A 257 9.48 11.27 -15.22
CA SER A 257 9.69 12.54 -15.93
C SER A 257 11.14 12.98 -15.93
N ALA A 258 11.94 12.52 -14.96
CA ALA A 258 13.38 12.70 -15.00
C ALA A 258 14.11 11.58 -14.27
N MET A 259 15.35 11.31 -14.69
CA MET A 259 16.26 10.45 -13.94
C MET A 259 17.68 11.03 -13.91
N HIS A 260 18.32 10.99 -12.76
CA HIS A 260 19.74 11.30 -12.58
C HIS A 260 20.44 10.03 -12.11
N CYS A 261 21.34 9.52 -12.94
CA CYS A 261 21.98 8.23 -12.73
C CYS A 261 23.45 8.38 -12.42
N TYR A 262 23.91 7.64 -11.41
CA TYR A 262 25.31 7.51 -11.06
C TYR A 262 25.69 6.04 -11.17
N VAL A 263 26.65 5.74 -12.04
CA VAL A 263 27.12 4.37 -12.27
C VAL A 263 28.63 4.31 -12.11
N VAL A 264 29.13 3.28 -11.44
CA VAL A 264 30.56 3.04 -11.25
C VAL A 264 30.83 1.56 -11.47
N GLN A 265 31.85 1.26 -12.28
CA GLN A 265 32.29 -0.12 -12.47
C GLN A 265 32.90 -0.65 -11.18
N VAL A 266 32.38 -1.77 -10.70
CA VAL A 266 32.92 -2.50 -9.55
C VAL A 266 33.80 -3.60 -10.12
N ASN A 267 35.11 -3.41 -10.06
CA ASN A 267 36.04 -4.47 -10.44
C ASN A 267 35.92 -5.63 -9.45
N THR A 268 35.76 -6.84 -9.97
CA THR A 268 36.10 -8.05 -9.21
C THR A 268 37.59 -7.97 -8.89
N PRO A 269 38.04 -8.03 -7.62
CA PRO A 269 39.45 -8.17 -7.33
C PRO A 269 39.97 -9.43 -8.06
N GLN A 270 41.09 -9.28 -8.78
CA GLN A 270 41.83 -10.38 -9.39
C GLN A 270 42.26 -11.43 -8.35
#